data_AF-A0A257T6N4-F1
#
_entry.id   AF-A0A257T6N4-F1
#
_cell.length_a   1.000
_cell.length_b   1.000
_cell.length_c   1.000
_cell.angle_alpha   90.00
_cell.angle_beta   90.00
_cell.angle_gamma   90.00
#
_symmetry.space_group_name_H-M   'P 1'
#
loop_
_entity.id
_entity.type
_entity.pdbx_description
1 polymer ?
#
loop_
_entity_poly.entity_id
_entity_poly.type
_entity_poly.pdbx_seq_one_letter_code
_entity_poly.pdbx_strand_id
1 'polypeptide(L)' 'EYLPAVTLTENTAYYLRQGQGVVVAHTPASLGRIRLYGPMGQFLGLGEVMDDGKVAPRRLMSVN' A
#
# COMPACT_ATOMS: atom_id res chain seq x y z
N GLU A 1 1.38 -12.47 -14.77
CA GLU A 1 2.10 -12.02 -13.56
C GLU A 1 1.09 -11.32 -12.65
N TYR A 2 1.03 -11.66 -11.36
CA TYR A 2 0.07 -11.07 -10.41
C TYR A 2 0.77 -10.09 -9.48
N LEU A 3 0.16 -8.92 -9.26
CA LEU A 3 0.68 -7.97 -8.27
C LEU A 3 0.38 -8.51 -6.85
N PRO A 4 1.37 -8.60 -5.95
CA PRO A 4 1.13 -8.93 -4.55
C PRO A 4 0.09 -7.99 -3.93
N ALA A 5 -0.67 -8.49 -2.96
CA ALA A 5 -1.68 -7.71 -2.25
C ALA A 5 -1.27 -7.53 -0.79
N VAL A 6 -1.49 -6.33 -0.27
CA VAL A 6 -1.19 -5.96 1.11
C VAL A 6 -2.42 -5.28 1.71
N THR A 7 -2.83 -5.72 2.89
CA THR A 7 -3.92 -5.12 3.66
C THR A 7 -3.34 -4.19 4.71
N LEU A 8 -3.73 -2.93 4.66
CA LEU A 8 -3.32 -1.88 5.58
C LEU A 8 -4.27 -1.80 6.77
N THR A 9 -3.72 -1.49 7.93
CA THR A 9 -4.53 -1.01 9.07
C THR A 9 -5.12 0.35 8.73
N GLU A 10 -6.11 0.79 9.51
CA GLU A 10 -6.74 2.10 9.33
C GLU A 10 -5.71 3.24 9.43
N ASN A 11 -4.86 3.20 10.46
CA ASN A 11 -3.79 4.19 10.68
C ASN A 11 -2.81 4.22 9.51
N THR A 12 -2.38 3.05 9.04
CA THR A 12 -1.44 2.95 7.92
C THR A 12 -2.07 3.48 6.62
N ALA A 13 -3.33 3.14 6.36
CA ALA A 13 -4.06 3.64 5.21
C ALA A 13 -4.28 5.16 5.25
N TYR A 14 -4.51 5.73 6.44
CA TYR A 14 -4.66 7.18 6.64
C TYR A 14 -3.43 7.96 6.19
N TYR A 15 -2.24 7.58 6.68
CA TYR A 15 -0.99 8.25 6.29
C TYR A 15 -0.61 8.02 4.84
N LEU A 16 -0.85 6.81 4.33
CA LEU A 16 -0.59 6.51 2.92
C LEU A 16 -1.46 7.35 1.98
N ARG A 17 -2.73 7.62 2.33
CA ARG A 17 -3.60 8.53 1.56
C ARG A 17 -3.09 9.97 1.52
N GLN A 18 -2.26 10.39 2.46
CA GLN A 18 -1.62 11.71 2.48
C GLN A 18 -0.32 11.77 1.67
N GLY A 19 0.07 10.68 0.98
CA GLY A 19 1.32 10.63 0.23
C GLY A 19 2.51 10.13 1.04
N GLN A 20 2.33 9.77 2.32
CA GLN A 20 3.45 9.30 3.15
C GLN A 20 3.79 7.84 2.85
N GLY A 21 5.09 7.54 2.83
CA GLY A 21 5.58 6.16 2.83
C GLY A 21 5.33 5.51 4.19
N VAL A 22 4.81 4.29 4.19
CA VAL A 22 4.40 3.59 5.42
C VAL A 22 5.07 2.23 5.54
N VAL A 23 5.36 1.81 6.78
CA VAL A 23 5.83 0.45 7.06
C VAL A 23 4.63 -0.47 7.11
N VAL A 24 4.71 -1.60 6.40
CA VAL A 24 3.68 -2.64 6.45
C VAL A 24 4.30 -3.98 6.83
N ALA A 25 3.65 -4.67 7.77
CA ALA A 25 4.05 -6.02 8.17
C ALA A 25 3.94 -6.97 6.96
N HIS A 26 4.93 -7.86 6.82
CA HIS A 26 4.98 -8.85 5.74
C HIS A 26 4.92 -8.25 4.33
N THR A 27 5.47 -7.04 4.15
CA THR A 27 5.64 -6.48 2.80
C THR A 27 6.44 -7.48 1.96
N PRO A 28 5.95 -7.86 0.76
CA PRO A 28 6.69 -8.73 -0.14
C PRO A 28 8.09 -8.15 -0.37
N ALA A 29 9.13 -8.95 -0.13
CA ALA A 29 10.51 -8.52 -0.34
C ALA A 29 10.86 -8.29 -1.83
N SER A 30 9.93 -8.64 -2.73
CA SER A 30 10.05 -8.37 -4.15
C SER A 30 9.91 -6.86 -4.42
N LEU A 31 10.96 -6.26 -4.98
CA LEU A 31 10.92 -4.93 -5.58
C LEU A 31 9.79 -4.88 -6.61
N GLY A 32 8.81 -4.01 -6.43
CA GLY A 32 7.76 -3.85 -7.42
C GLY A 32 6.45 -3.25 -6.92
N ARG A 33 5.49 -3.19 -7.85
CA ARG A 33 4.15 -2.67 -7.62
C ARG A 33 3.32 -3.67 -6.81
N ILE A 34 2.56 -3.15 -5.86
CA ILE A 34 1.65 -3.93 -5.04
C ILE A 34 0.25 -3.34 -5.05
N ARG A 35 -0.76 -4.18 -4.81
CA ARG A 35 -2.13 -3.77 -4.58
C ARG A 35 -2.32 -3.47 -3.09
N LEU A 36 -2.95 -2.34 -2.81
CA LEU A 36 -3.21 -1.87 -1.46
C LEU A 36 -4.69 -2.02 -1.16
N TYR A 37 -4.98 -2.63 -0.02
CA TYR A 37 -6.33 -2.80 0.51
C TYR A 37 -6.41 -2.18 1.90
N GLY A 38 -7.57 -1.66 2.30
CA GLY A 38 -7.80 -1.16 3.64
C GLY A 38 -8.38 -2.21 4.58
N PRO A 39 -8.71 -1.82 5.82
CA PRO A 39 -9.45 -2.66 6.74
C PRO A 39 -10.82 -2.99 6.13
N MET A 40 -11.14 -4.28 5.99
CA MET A 40 -12.32 -4.83 5.29
C MET A 40 -12.16 -5.10 3.78
N GLY A 41 -10.95 -5.02 3.23
CA GLY A 41 -10.67 -5.50 1.86
C GLY A 41 -11.13 -4.56 0.74
N GLN A 42 -11.45 -3.31 1.06
CA GLN A 42 -11.64 -2.23 0.10
C GLN A 42 -10.33 -1.93 -0.62
N PHE A 43 -10.38 -1.88 -1.95
CA PHE A 43 -9.22 -1.54 -2.75
C PHE A 43 -8.89 -0.04 -2.62
N LEU A 44 -7.67 0.26 -2.21
CA LEU A 44 -7.18 1.63 -2.04
C LEU A 44 -6.40 2.12 -3.26
N GLY A 45 -5.78 1.21 -4.00
CA GLY A 45 -4.97 1.56 -5.16
C GLY A 45 -3.70 0.73 -5.28
N LEU A 46 -2.72 1.31 -5.97
CA LEU A 46 -1.40 0.72 -6.16
C LEU A 46 -0.35 1.44 -5.32
N GLY A 47 0.53 0.64 -4.73
CA GLY A 47 1.74 1.09 -4.04
C GLY A 47 2.99 0.52 -4.68
N GLU A 48 4.13 0.95 -4.17
CA GLU A 48 5.45 0.49 -4.55
C GLU A 48 6.31 0.32 -3.30
N VAL A 49 7.03 -0.78 -3.22
CA VAL A 49 8.02 -1.00 -2.16
C VAL A 49 9.28 -0.21 -2.51
N MET A 50 9.68 0.68 -1.60
CA MET A 50 10.89 1.50 -1.73
C MET A 50 12.13 0.77 -1.19
N ASP A 51 13.31 1.29 -1.52
CA ASP A 51 14.60 0.72 -1.09
C ASP A 51 14.78 0.68 0.43
N ASP A 52 14.08 1.54 1.18
CA ASP A 52 14.07 1.54 2.64
C ASP A 52 13.05 0.55 3.25
N GLY A 53 12.39 -0.26 2.42
CA GLY A 53 11.39 -1.24 2.81
C GLY A 53 10.01 -0.67 3.11
N LYS A 54 9.81 0.65 3.00
CA LYS A 54 8.47 1.25 3.12
C LYS A 54 7.68 1.10 1.83
N VAL A 55 6.36 1.18 1.97
CA VAL A 55 5.42 1.23 0.85
C VAL A 55 5.04 2.69 0.60
N ALA A 56 5.28 3.19 -0.60
CA ALA A 56 4.80 4.50 -1.06
C ALA A 56 3.53 4.36 -1.92
N PRO A 57 2.62 5.35 -1.87
CA PRO A 57 1.48 5.39 -2.78
C PRO A 57 1.92 5.75 -4.20
N ARG A 58 1.51 4.94 -5.18
CA ARG A 58 1.76 5.20 -6.62
C ARG A 58 0.54 5.82 -7.29
N ARG A 59 -0.63 5.22 -7.04
CA ARG A 59 -1.92 5.68 -7.55
C ARG A 59 -3.01 5.22 -6.60
N LEU A 60 -3.63 6.16 -5.92
CA LEU A 60 -4.74 5.87 -5.02
C LEU A 60 -6.08 6.17 -5.70
N MET A 61 -7.08 5.39 -5.33
CA MET A 61 -8.47 5.63 -5.71
C MET A 61 -9.05 6.65 -4.71
N SER A 62 -9.74 7.66 -5.22
CA SER A 62 -10.51 8.56 -4.38
C SER A 62 -11.68 7.77 -3.79
N VAL A 63 -11.76 7.72 -2.46
CA VAL A 63 -13.00 7.41 -1.75
C VAL A 63 -13.65 8.75 -1.47
N ASN A 64 -14.66 9.09 -2.27
CA ASN A 64 -15.63 10.14 -1.93
C ASN A 64 -16.44 9.71 -0.71
#